data_AF-A0AAW9W8T8-F1
#
_entry.id   AF-A0AAW9W8T8-F1
#
_cell.length_a   1.000
_cell.length_b   1.000
_cell.length_c   1.000
_cell.angle_alpha   90.00
_cell.angle_beta   90.00
_cell.angle_gamma   90.00
#
_symmetry.space_group_name_H-M   'P 1'
#
loop_
_entity.id
_entity.type
_entity.pdbx_description
1 polymer ?
#
loop_
_entity_poly.entity_id
_entity_poly.type
_entity_poly.pdbx_seq_one_letter_code
_entity_poly.pdbx_strand_id
1 'polypeptide(L)' 'MEQWTLKACRVNAGYTLRQVAKKVNKNFQTVSKYEKDSTYIPFELLKDL' A
#
# COMPACT_ATOMS: atom_id res chain seq x y z
N MET A 1 9.17 -16.70 8.39
CA MET A 1 8.04 -15.95 8.95
C MET A 1 7.57 -15.04 7.83
N GLU A 2 6.44 -15.36 7.18
CA GLU A 2 5.92 -14.50 6.11
C GLU A 2 5.54 -13.17 6.74
N GLN A 3 6.35 -12.15 6.49
CA GLN A 3 6.06 -10.80 6.94
C GLN A 3 4.97 -10.28 6.01
N TRP A 4 3.76 -10.03 6.56
CA TRP A 4 2.62 -9.47 5.83
C TRP A 4 2.91 -8.01 5.49
N THR A 5 3.83 -7.80 4.55
CA THR A 5 4.16 -6.47 4.04
C THR A 5 3.05 -5.99 3.11
N LEU A 6 2.80 -4.68 3.06
CA LEU A 6 1.82 -4.10 2.13
C LEU A 6 2.11 -4.46 0.68
N LYS A 7 3.40 -4.61 0.33
CA LYS A 7 3.83 -5.09 -0.97
C LYS A 7 3.35 -6.53 -1.24
N ALA A 8 3.52 -7.43 -0.27
CA ALA A 8 3.04 -8.81 -0.40
C ALA A 8 1.51 -8.84 -0.54
N CYS A 9 0.78 -8.08 0.28
CA CYS A 9 -0.68 -7.98 0.18
C CYS A 9 -1.13 -7.47 -1.19
N ARG A 10 -0.48 -6.43 -1.72
CA ARG A 10 -0.77 -5.89 -3.06
C ARG A 10 -0.53 -6.93 -4.16
N VAL A 11 0.63 -7.61 -4.11
CA VAL A 11 1.00 -8.60 -5.13
C VAL A 11 0.08 -9.81 -5.08
N ASN A 12 -0.26 -10.32 -3.89
CA ASN A 12 -1.19 -11.43 -3.73
C ASN A 12 -2.60 -11.10 -4.23
N ALA A 13 -3.03 -9.84 -4.06
CA ALA A 13 -4.29 -9.34 -4.59
C ALA A 13 -4.24 -9.00 -6.10
N GLY A 14 -3.11 -9.19 -6.77
CA GLY A 14 -2.96 -8.95 -8.21
C GLY A 14 -2.97 -7.47 -8.62
N TYR A 15 -2.78 -6.55 -7.68
CA TYR A 15 -2.84 -5.12 -7.96
C TYR A 15 -1.48 -4.52 -8.32
N THR A 16 -1.50 -3.56 -9.26
CA THR A 16 -0.38 -2.65 -9.51
C THR A 16 -0.38 -1.49 -8.51
N LEU A 17 0.78 -0.89 -8.27
CA LEU A 17 0.89 0.32 -7.44
C LEU A 17 -0.07 1.44 -7.87
N ARG A 18 -0.27 1.61 -9.19
CA ARG A 18 -1.18 2.62 -9.74
C ARG A 18 -2.65 2.34 -9.44
N GLN A 19 -3.06 1.07 -9.44
CA GLN A 19 -4.42 0.69 -9.08
C GLN A 19 -4.70 0.92 -7.60
N VAL A 20 -3.77 0.52 -6.73
CA VAL A 20 -3.88 0.79 -5.28
C VAL A 20 -3.93 2.29 -5.02
N ALA A 21 -3.04 3.05 -5.66
CA ALA A 21 -2.99 4.51 -5.56
C ALA A 21 -4.31 5.18 -5.95
N LYS A 22 -4.97 4.71 -7.02
CA LYS A 22 -6.32 5.19 -7.39
C LYS A 22 -7.37 4.83 -6.34
N LYS A 23 -7.34 3.62 -5.80
CA LYS A 23 -8.31 3.14 -4.80
C LYS A 23 -8.24 3.96 -3.50
N VAL A 24 -7.02 4.23 -3.04
CA VAL A 24 -6.76 5.00 -1.81
C VAL A 24 -6.64 6.52 -2.05
N ASN A 25 -6.92 6.97 -3.27
CA ASN A 25 -6.81 8.37 -3.70
C ASN A 25 -5.48 9.05 -3.29
N LYS A 26 -4.35 8.36 -3.54
CA LYS A 26 -3.00 8.88 -3.30
C LYS A 26 -2.15 8.78 -4.57
N ASN A 27 -1.00 9.44 -4.55
CA ASN A 27 0.02 9.25 -5.58
C ASN A 27 0.67 7.86 -5.42
N PHE A 28 0.96 7.19 -6.54
CA PHE A 28 1.65 5.90 -6.57
C PHE A 28 3.03 5.93 -5.89
N GLN A 29 3.72 7.08 -5.92
CA GLN A 29 4.99 7.28 -5.23
C GLN A 29 4.83 7.21 -3.71
N THR A 30 3.71 7.72 -3.20
CA THR A 30 3.35 7.66 -1.78
C THR A 30 3.06 6.23 -1.35
N VAL A 31 2.28 5.47 -2.15
CA VAL A 31 2.03 4.04 -1.89
C VAL A 31 3.33 3.24 -1.93
N SER A 32 4.22 3.54 -2.90
CA SER A 32 5.54 2.89 -2.96
C SER A 32 6.43 3.24 -1.76
N LYS A 33 6.30 4.43 -1.16
CA LYS A 33 6.98 4.77 0.09
C LYS A 33 6.44 3.92 1.23
N TYR A 34 5.13 3.80 1.37
CA TYR A 34 4.50 2.96 2.40
C TYR A 34 4.90 1.48 2.30
N GLU A 35 5.11 0.97 1.09
CA GLU A 35 5.60 -0.40 0.89
C GLU A 35 7.07 -0.60 1.29
N LYS A 36 7.87 0.47 1.28
CA LYS A 36 9.30 0.44 1.64
C LYS A 36 9.54 0.78 3.11
N ASP A 37 8.78 1.73 3.63
CA ASP A 37 8.86 2.24 4.99
C ASP A 37 7.44 2.47 5.52
N SER A 38 7.03 1.56 6.41
CA SER A 38 5.69 1.53 6.99
C SER A 38 5.57 2.40 8.26
N THR A 39 6.62 3.12 8.65
CA THR A 39 6.69 3.83 9.94
C THR A 39 5.65 4.96 10.05
N TYR A 40 5.23 5.54 8.92
CA TYR A 40 4.38 6.73 8.88
C TYR A 40 3.16 6.59 7.96
N ILE A 41 2.56 5.40 7.92
CA ILE A 41 1.32 5.19 7.18
C ILE A 41 0.17 5.84 7.95
N PRO A 42 -0.52 6.84 7.39
CA PRO A 42 -1.66 7.45 8.05
C PRO A 42 -2.72 6.39 8.33
N PHE A 43 -3.25 6.34 9.55
CA PHE A 43 -4.29 5.38 9.92
C PHE A 43 -5.54 5.51 9.03
N GLU A 44 -5.85 6.71 8.56
CA GLU A 44 -6.92 6.94 7.60
C GLU A 44 -6.75 6.14 6.30
N LEU A 45 -5.51 5.91 5.85
CA LEU A 45 -5.24 5.11 4.67
C LEU A 45 -5.57 3.62 4.88
N LEU A 46 -5.43 3.12 6.11
CA LEU A 46 -5.77 1.73 6.44
C LEU A 46 -7.28 1.51 6.51
N LYS A 47 -8.07 2.57 6.73
CA LYS A 47 -9.53 2.49 6.81
C LYS A 47 -10.18 2.29 5.43
N ASP A 48 -9.51 2.73 4.37
CA ASP A 48 -10.04 2.71 3.00
C ASP A 48 -9.54 1.52 2.14
N LEU A 49 -8.68 0.66 2.69
CA LEU A 49 -8.08 -0.49 1.99
C LEU A 49 -8.95 -1.74 2.05
#